data_AF-A0AAV4AEB0-F1
#
_entry.id   AF-A0AAV4AEB0-F1
#
_cell.length_a   1.000
_cell.length_b   1.000
_cell.length_c   1.000
_cell.angle_alpha   90.00
_cell.angle_beta   90.00
_cell.angle_gamma   90.00
#
_symmetry.space_group_name_H-M   'P 1'
#
loop_
_entity.id
_entity.type
_entity.pdbx_description
1 polymer ?
#
loop_
_entity_poly.entity_id
_entity_poly.type
_entity_poly.pdbx_seq_one_letter_code
_entity_poly.pdbx_strand_id
1 'polypeptide(L)'
;MTEDCILTNMFQIVGTYPPGHRWDLSLSIWRDDLPRYLGVSLYPRLCLRRHIEEVTNSVRERTRILQKLAGTNWGATPQSLRTIFVSFIRPVLEYAKPVLNLASTSLEKLDRVQNAALRLVLGALRSIPIAILELAAGCELLGLRRGEQTVLAQERYLRTGEGAPLKDVVEDFCHASPQN
;
A
#
# COMPACT_ATOMS: atom_id res chain seq x y z
N MET A 1 -14.46 -35.66 12.80
CA MET A 1 -14.96 -34.27 12.98
C MET A 1 -13.85 -33.24 13.20
N THR A 2 -12.61 -33.52 12.79
CA THR A 2 -11.49 -32.57 12.91
C THR A 2 -10.44 -32.99 11.91
N GLU A 3 -10.51 -32.50 10.67
CA GLU A 3 -9.36 -32.41 9.74
C GLU A 3 -9.76 -31.70 8.43
N ASP A 4 -11.03 -31.80 8.00
CA ASP A 4 -11.50 -31.21 6.74
C ASP A 4 -11.73 -29.68 6.76
N CYS A 5 -11.76 -29.05 7.93
CA CYS A 5 -12.06 -27.62 8.05
C CYS A 5 -10.83 -26.69 7.87
N ILE A 6 -9.61 -27.24 7.91
CA ILE A 6 -8.38 -26.41 7.84
C ILE A 6 -7.94 -26.17 6.39
N LEU A 7 -8.34 -27.04 5.45
CA LEU A 7 -7.91 -26.93 4.04
C LEU A 7 -8.80 -26.04 3.17
N THR A 8 -9.99 -25.66 3.65
CA THR A 8 -10.89 -24.76 2.90
C THR A 8 -10.43 -23.30 2.92
N ASN A 9 -9.47 -22.93 3.78
CA ASN A 9 -9.12 -21.52 4.01
C ASN A 9 -7.74 -21.08 3.50
N MET A 10 -7.07 -21.92 2.70
CA MET A 10 -5.75 -21.61 2.11
C MET A 10 -5.76 -21.59 0.58
N PHE A 11 -6.94 -21.57 -0.04
CA PHE A 11 -7.09 -21.67 -1.51
C PHE A 11 -8.03 -20.61 -2.10
N GLN A 12 -8.07 -19.40 -1.53
CA GLN A 12 -8.83 -18.27 -2.10
C GLN A 12 -7.97 -17.07 -2.55
N ILE A 13 -6.64 -17.16 -2.52
CA ILE A 13 -5.76 -16.03 -2.90
C ILE A 13 -5.19 -16.13 -4.32
N VAL A 14 -5.28 -17.29 -4.98
CA VAL A 14 -4.84 -17.49 -6.37
C VAL A 14 -6.05 -17.92 -7.18
N GLY A 15 -6.42 -17.14 -8.20
CA GLY A 15 -7.43 -17.56 -9.17
C GLY A 15 -7.09 -18.96 -9.66
N THR A 16 -8.00 -19.90 -9.46
CA THR A 16 -7.79 -21.31 -9.80
C THR A 16 -7.79 -21.44 -11.32
N TYR A 17 -6.61 -21.50 -11.93
CA TYR A 17 -6.47 -22.06 -13.27
C TYR A 17 -6.85 -23.54 -13.19
N PRO A 18 -7.81 -24.02 -14.00
CA PRO A 18 -8.21 -25.43 -13.98
C PRO A 18 -7.01 -26.30 -14.38
N PRO A 19 -6.64 -27.31 -13.56
CA PRO A 19 -5.52 -28.19 -13.88
C PRO A 19 -5.93 -29.16 -15.00
N GLY A 20 -5.21 -29.14 -16.13
CA GLY A 20 -5.26 -30.26 -17.09
C GLY A 20 -5.41 -29.94 -18.57
N HIS A 21 -5.50 -28.67 -19.00
CA HIS A 21 -5.60 -28.36 -20.43
C HIS A 21 -4.25 -27.95 -21.03
N ARG A 22 -3.78 -28.80 -21.96
CA ARG A 22 -2.78 -28.52 -22.99
C ARG A 22 -3.07 -27.14 -23.60
N TRP A 23 -2.04 -26.30 -23.68
CA TRP A 23 -2.05 -24.96 -24.29
C TRP A 23 -2.51 -25.00 -25.74
N ASP A 24 -3.82 -25.00 -25.93
CA ASP A 24 -4.44 -24.72 -27.21
C ASP A 24 -4.51 -23.19 -27.39
N LEU A 25 -4.08 -22.71 -28.56
CA LEU A 25 -3.98 -21.29 -28.91
C LEU A 25 -5.34 -20.65 -29.23
N SER A 26 -6.44 -21.28 -28.79
CA SER A 26 -7.82 -20.83 -28.91
C SER A 26 -8.40 -20.34 -27.57
N LEU A 27 -7.55 -19.82 -26.67
CA LEU A 27 -7.97 -19.36 -25.35
C LEU A 27 -8.80 -18.07 -25.47
N SER A 28 -10.12 -18.16 -25.34
CA SER A 28 -10.92 -16.98 -25.01
C SER A 28 -10.45 -16.48 -23.64
N ILE A 29 -9.73 -15.37 -23.61
CA ILE A 29 -9.26 -14.75 -22.38
C ILE A 29 -10.50 -14.38 -21.56
N TRP A 30 -10.81 -15.17 -20.53
CA TRP A 30 -11.91 -14.88 -19.62
C TRP A 30 -11.58 -13.59 -18.88
N ARG A 31 -12.47 -12.61 -18.96
CA ARG A 31 -12.29 -11.32 -18.31
C ARG A 31 -12.75 -11.44 -16.86
N ASP A 32 -11.80 -11.53 -15.94
CA ASP A 32 -12.11 -11.34 -14.53
C ASP A 32 -12.50 -9.87 -14.30
N ASP A 33 -13.61 -9.67 -13.56
CA ASP A 33 -14.06 -8.32 -13.19
C ASP A 33 -13.09 -7.62 -12.24
N LEU A 34 -12.26 -8.41 -11.53
CA LEU A 34 -11.30 -7.92 -10.56
C LEU A 34 -9.95 -8.67 -10.59
N PRO A 35 -9.12 -8.44 -11.61
CA PRO A 35 -7.81 -9.08 -11.68
C PRO A 35 -6.93 -8.61 -10.52
N ARG A 36 -6.26 -9.57 -9.86
CA ARG A 36 -5.24 -9.29 -8.86
C ARG A 36 -3.87 -9.44 -9.50
N TYR A 37 -3.14 -8.33 -9.62
CA TYR A 37 -1.80 -8.30 -10.18
C TYR A 37 -0.80 -7.86 -9.11
N LEU A 38 0.24 -8.66 -8.90
CA LEU A 38 1.24 -8.42 -7.84
C LEU A 38 0.59 -8.14 -6.47
N GLY A 39 -0.49 -8.85 -6.12
CA GLY A 39 -1.19 -8.63 -4.85
C GLY A 39 -2.04 -7.33 -4.78
N VAL A 40 -2.12 -6.54 -5.84
CA VAL A 40 -2.98 -5.36 -5.96
C VAL A 40 -4.22 -5.72 -6.78
N SER A 41 -5.40 -5.46 -6.23
CA SER A 41 -6.68 -5.65 -6.93
C SER A 41 -6.95 -4.44 -7.84
N LEU A 42 -6.92 -4.65 -9.15
CA LEU A 42 -7.11 -3.58 -10.15
C LEU A 42 -8.57 -3.50 -10.58
N TYR A 43 -9.10 -2.28 -10.62
CA TYR A 43 -10.48 -2.00 -11.00
C TYR A 43 -10.56 -1.35 -12.38
N PRO A 44 -11.67 -1.55 -13.12
CA PRO A 44 -12.02 -0.69 -14.23
C PRO A 44 -12.03 0.77 -13.76
N ARG A 45 -11.30 1.65 -14.47
CA ARG A 45 -11.09 3.08 -14.12
C ARG A 45 -10.16 3.34 -12.93
N LEU A 46 -9.35 2.35 -12.52
CA LEU A 46 -8.31 2.51 -11.50
C LEU A 46 -8.83 2.98 -10.13
N CYS A 47 -10.06 2.59 -9.80
CA CYS A 47 -10.69 2.88 -8.51
C CYS A 47 -10.23 1.90 -7.42
N LEU A 48 -9.17 2.19 -6.67
CA LEU A 48 -8.56 1.28 -5.68
C LEU A 48 -9.26 1.20 -4.31
N ARG A 49 -10.58 1.42 -4.22
CA ARG A 49 -11.29 1.53 -2.93
C ARG A 49 -11.19 0.27 -2.07
N ARG A 50 -11.46 -0.92 -2.65
CA ARG A 50 -11.37 -2.20 -1.93
C ARG A 50 -9.92 -2.50 -1.50
N HIS A 51 -8.95 -2.22 -2.38
CA HIS A 51 -7.55 -2.42 -2.05
C HIS A 51 -7.12 -1.55 -0.85
N ILE A 52 -7.52 -0.28 -0.83
CA ILE A 52 -7.29 0.61 0.32
C ILE A 52 -7.94 0.02 1.58
N GLU A 53 -9.15 -0.53 1.49
CA GLU A 53 -9.83 -1.16 2.63
C GLU A 53 -9.09 -2.40 3.15
N GLU A 54 -8.67 -3.30 2.25
CA GLU A 54 -7.84 -4.47 2.57
C GLU A 54 -6.54 -4.06 3.28
N VAL A 55 -5.82 -3.07 2.74
CA VAL A 55 -4.59 -2.53 3.33
C VAL A 55 -4.86 -1.92 4.70
N THR A 56 -5.92 -1.11 4.84
CA THR A 56 -6.25 -0.48 6.14
C THR A 56 -6.61 -1.52 7.21
N ASN A 57 -7.31 -2.60 6.85
CA ASN A 57 -7.64 -3.67 7.78
C ASN A 57 -6.39 -4.42 8.21
N SER A 58 -5.53 -4.79 7.24
CA SER A 58 -4.26 -5.45 7.52
C SER A 58 -3.35 -4.59 8.41
N VAL A 59 -3.31 -3.27 8.19
CA VAL A 59 -2.53 -2.36 9.04
C VAL A 59 -3.16 -2.20 10.42
N ARG A 60 -4.48 -2.11 10.54
CA ARG A 60 -5.16 -2.06 11.85
C ARG A 60 -4.83 -3.28 12.71
N GLU A 61 -4.77 -4.47 12.13
CA GLU A 61 -4.35 -5.68 12.83
C GLU A 61 -2.91 -5.57 13.34
N ARG A 62 -1.99 -5.13 12.48
CA ARG A 62 -0.60 -4.87 12.88
C ARG A 62 -0.47 -3.81 13.98
N THR A 63 -1.28 -2.75 13.90
CA THR A 63 -1.32 -1.69 14.91
C THR A 63 -1.83 -2.20 16.26
N ARG A 64 -2.77 -3.15 16.29
CA ARG A 64 -3.20 -3.81 17.55
C ARG A 64 -2.06 -4.62 18.17
N ILE A 65 -1.24 -5.29 17.36
CA ILE A 65 -0.05 -5.99 17.85
C ILE A 65 0.94 -4.99 18.44
N LEU A 66 1.20 -3.90 17.73
CA LEU A 66 2.06 -2.80 18.22
C LEU A 66 1.54 -2.22 19.55
N GLN A 67 0.23 -2.04 19.68
CA GLN A 67 -0.40 -1.57 20.91
C GLN A 67 -0.17 -2.52 22.09
N LYS A 68 -0.19 -3.83 21.86
CA LYS A 68 0.13 -4.83 22.90
C LYS A 68 1.60 -4.75 23.32
N LEU A 69 2.51 -4.50 22.37
CA LEU A 69 3.95 -4.34 22.65
C LEU A 69 4.27 -3.06 23.42
N ALA A 70 3.46 -2.01 23.24
CA ALA A 70 3.61 -0.73 23.94
C ALA A 70 3.10 -0.76 25.41
N GLY A 71 2.71 -1.93 25.95
CA GLY A 71 1.96 -2.08 27.21
C GLY A 71 2.45 -1.31 28.44
N THR A 72 1.60 -1.24 29.47
CA THR A 72 1.71 -0.28 30.58
C THR A 72 2.77 -0.55 31.65
N ASN A 73 3.25 -1.79 31.84
CA ASN A 73 4.11 -2.13 32.99
C ASN A 73 5.60 -2.34 32.63
N TRP A 74 5.90 -2.82 31.42
CA TRP A 74 7.28 -3.06 30.91
C TRP A 74 7.36 -2.75 29.40
N GLY A 75 6.62 -1.74 28.95
CA GLY A 75 6.44 -1.42 27.54
C GLY A 75 7.75 -1.19 26.78
N ALA A 76 7.73 -1.49 25.48
CA ALA A 76 8.87 -1.23 24.60
C ALA A 76 9.19 0.28 24.56
N THR A 77 10.48 0.61 24.46
CA THR A 77 10.92 2.00 24.29
C THR A 77 10.34 2.60 23.00
N PRO A 78 10.08 3.92 22.96
CA PRO A 78 9.50 4.56 21.77
C PRO A 78 10.37 4.38 20.51
N GLN A 79 11.69 4.28 20.69
CA GLN A 79 12.63 3.96 19.60
C GLN A 79 12.40 2.57 19.04
N SER A 80 12.22 1.55 19.88
CA SER A 80 11.90 0.18 19.45
C SER A 80 10.54 0.11 18.76
N LEU A 81 9.53 0.78 19.30
CA LEU A 81 8.20 0.88 18.67
C LEU A 81 8.26 1.56 17.30
N ARG A 82 9.08 2.61 17.16
CA ARG A 82 9.33 3.27 15.87
C ARG A 82 9.98 2.31 14.89
N THR A 83 11.01 1.58 15.31
CA THR A 83 11.69 0.60 14.45
C THR A 83 10.71 -0.46 13.95
N ILE A 84 9.85 -0.98 14.84
CA ILE A 84 8.80 -1.95 14.47
C ILE A 84 7.80 -1.32 13.51
N PHE A 85 7.36 -0.09 13.76
CA PHE A 85 6.45 0.60 12.85
C PHE A 85 7.04 0.75 11.44
N VAL A 86 8.30 1.18 11.34
CA VAL A 86 9.01 1.35 10.07
C VAL A 86 9.26 0.02 9.35
N SER A 87 9.57 -1.06 10.07
CA SER A 87 9.86 -2.35 9.45
C SER A 87 8.61 -3.19 9.13
N PHE A 88 7.53 -3.04 9.90
CA PHE A 88 6.38 -3.94 9.83
C PHE A 88 5.12 -3.31 9.22
N ILE A 89 4.82 -2.05 9.58
CA ILE A 89 3.59 -1.37 9.15
C ILE A 89 3.82 -0.56 7.89
N ARG A 90 4.90 0.23 7.87
CA ARG A 90 5.24 1.10 6.73
C ARG A 90 5.32 0.35 5.39
N PRO A 91 6.00 -0.80 5.21
CA PRO A 91 6.07 -1.45 3.90
C PRO A 91 4.70 -1.84 3.33
N VAL A 92 3.72 -2.14 4.19
CA VAL A 92 2.37 -2.53 3.77
C VAL A 92 1.59 -1.33 3.23
N LEU A 93 1.71 -0.18 3.90
CA LEU A 93 1.12 1.08 3.45
C LEU A 93 1.76 1.58 2.14
N GLU A 94 3.02 1.25 1.95
CA GLU A 94 3.85 1.76 0.86
C GLU A 94 3.92 0.82 -0.35
N TYR A 95 3.49 -0.44 -0.24
CA TYR A 95 3.66 -1.42 -1.32
C TYR A 95 3.05 -0.98 -2.66
N ALA A 96 1.80 -0.52 -2.64
CA ALA A 96 1.05 -0.16 -3.85
C ALA A 96 1.31 1.28 -4.35
N LYS A 97 2.37 1.94 -3.89
CA LYS A 97 2.70 3.34 -4.22
C LYS A 97 2.56 3.72 -5.70
N PRO A 98 3.12 2.97 -6.68
CA PRO A 98 3.04 3.35 -8.09
C PRO A 98 1.60 3.42 -8.59
N VAL A 99 0.73 2.54 -8.10
CA VAL A 99 -0.67 2.46 -8.53
C VAL A 99 -1.54 3.44 -7.74
N LEU A 100 -1.24 3.66 -6.45
CA LEU A 100 -1.97 4.59 -5.59
C LEU A 100 -1.87 6.04 -6.08
N ASN A 101 -0.72 6.44 -6.63
CA ASN A 101 -0.53 7.80 -7.15
C ASN A 101 -1.31 8.06 -8.45
N LEU A 102 -1.62 7.01 -9.20
CA LEU A 102 -2.42 7.08 -10.42
C LEU A 102 -3.94 7.02 -10.12
N ALA A 103 -4.32 6.50 -8.96
CA ALA A 103 -5.71 6.23 -8.63
C ALA A 103 -6.51 7.52 -8.34
N SER A 104 -7.76 7.56 -8.81
CA SER A 104 -8.71 8.64 -8.56
C SER A 104 -9.37 8.59 -7.16
N THR A 105 -8.90 7.69 -6.29
CA THR A 105 -9.49 7.42 -4.98
C THR A 105 -8.84 8.23 -3.86
N SER A 106 -9.64 8.62 -2.86
CA SER A 106 -9.13 9.33 -1.69
C SER A 106 -8.19 8.45 -0.84
N LEU A 107 -6.97 8.94 -0.64
CA LEU A 107 -5.92 8.26 0.14
C LEU A 107 -5.96 8.62 1.64
N GLU A 108 -6.88 9.50 2.05
CA GLU A 108 -7.01 9.95 3.45
C GLU A 108 -7.16 8.81 4.47
N LYS A 109 -7.77 7.70 4.06
CA LYS A 109 -7.93 6.51 4.92
C LYS A 109 -6.56 5.95 5.34
N LEU A 110 -5.58 5.92 4.44
CA LEU A 110 -4.23 5.43 4.74
C LEU A 110 -3.51 6.38 5.70
N ASP A 111 -3.62 7.69 5.46
CA ASP A 111 -2.99 8.72 6.28
C ASP A 111 -3.57 8.72 7.72
N ARG A 112 -4.89 8.51 7.87
CA ARG A 112 -5.52 8.35 9.19
C ARG A 112 -4.99 7.15 9.96
N VAL A 113 -4.77 6.02 9.30
CA VAL A 113 -4.26 4.81 9.94
C VAL A 113 -2.79 4.97 10.34
N GLN A 114 -1.97 5.60 9.50
CA GLN A 114 -0.59 5.98 9.87
C GLN A 114 -0.59 6.87 11.12
N ASN A 115 -1.39 7.95 11.11
CA ASN A 115 -1.46 8.90 12.22
C ASN A 115 -1.92 8.24 13.53
N ALA A 116 -2.78 7.22 13.45
CA ALA A 116 -3.17 6.45 14.62
C ALA A 116 -2.02 5.59 15.15
N ALA A 117 -1.26 4.94 14.26
CA ALA A 117 -0.09 4.15 14.64
C ALA A 117 1.03 5.04 15.24
N LEU A 118 1.30 6.21 14.66
CA LEU A 118 2.31 7.14 15.17
C LEU A 118 1.98 7.65 16.57
N ARG A 119 0.70 7.93 16.86
CA ARG A 119 0.28 8.29 18.21
C ARG A 119 0.56 7.18 19.22
N LEU A 120 0.40 5.92 18.84
CA LEU A 120 0.73 4.78 19.70
C LEU A 120 2.24 4.66 19.91
N VAL A 121 3.05 4.82 18.86
CA VAL A 121 4.52 4.78 18.95
C VAL A 121 5.05 5.85 19.91
N LEU A 122 4.48 7.05 19.86
CA LEU A 122 4.90 8.19 20.67
C LEU A 122 4.22 8.26 22.05
N GLY A 123 3.16 7.48 22.29
CA GLY A 123 2.29 7.69 23.46
C GLY A 123 1.60 9.05 23.47
N ALA A 124 1.34 9.62 22.29
CA ALA A 124 0.90 10.99 22.12
C ALA A 124 -0.62 11.17 22.27
N LEU A 125 -1.05 12.31 22.83
CA LEU A 125 -2.46 12.66 22.96
C LEU A 125 -3.14 12.83 21.59
N ARG A 126 -4.46 12.59 21.57
CA ARG A 126 -5.28 12.77 20.36
C ARG A 126 -5.34 14.22 19.88
N SER A 127 -5.20 15.19 20.79
CA SER A 127 -5.22 16.64 20.50
C SER A 127 -3.97 17.17 19.81
N ILE A 128 -2.87 16.39 19.78
CA ILE A 128 -1.62 16.83 19.17
C ILE A 128 -1.80 16.92 17.64
N PRO A 129 -1.41 18.04 17.01
CA PRO A 129 -1.51 18.22 15.56
C PRO A 129 -0.57 17.26 14.82
N ILE A 130 -0.97 16.87 13.60
CA ILE A 130 -0.27 15.86 12.79
C ILE A 130 1.17 16.26 12.50
N ALA A 131 1.43 17.53 12.19
CA ALA A 131 2.78 18.02 11.90
C ALA A 131 3.76 17.80 13.07
N ILE A 132 3.31 17.97 14.31
CA ILE A 132 4.16 17.76 15.50
C ILE A 132 4.41 16.27 15.72
N LEU A 133 3.42 15.41 15.49
CA LEU A 133 3.58 13.95 15.60
C LEU A 133 4.68 13.44 14.66
N GLU A 134 4.69 13.92 13.43
CA GLU A 134 5.65 13.49 12.41
C GLU A 134 7.07 13.94 12.76
N LEU A 135 7.23 15.20 13.20
CA LEU A 135 8.50 15.73 13.68
C LEU A 135 9.03 14.94 14.88
N ALA A 136 8.18 14.68 15.87
CA ALA A 136 8.56 13.93 17.07
C ALA A 136 8.87 12.46 16.79
N ALA A 137 8.13 11.84 15.86
CA ALA A 137 8.39 10.46 15.44
C ALA A 137 9.58 10.34 14.49
N GLY A 138 10.09 11.45 13.92
CA GLY A 138 11.03 11.42 12.81
C GLY A 138 10.51 10.59 11.63
N CYS A 139 9.19 10.61 11.42
CA CYS A 139 8.53 9.96 10.29
C CYS A 139 8.01 11.04 9.35
N GLU A 140 8.02 10.75 8.05
CA GLU A 140 7.39 11.62 7.05
C GLU A 140 5.93 11.19 6.82
N LEU A 141 5.07 12.18 6.55
CA LEU A 141 3.69 11.95 6.10
C LEU A 141 3.71 11.07 4.84
N LEU A 142 2.82 10.08 4.77
CA LEU A 142 2.65 9.27 3.56
C LEU A 142 2.36 10.14 2.33
N GLY A 143 1.63 11.24 2.48
CA GLY A 143 1.38 12.19 1.39
C GLY A 143 2.64 12.79 0.77
N LEU A 144 3.53 13.35 1.59
CA LEU A 144 4.77 13.97 1.12
C LEU A 144 5.68 12.93 0.46
N ARG A 145 5.87 11.78 1.12
CA ARG A 145 6.66 10.67 0.56
C ARG A 145 6.14 10.14 -0.76
N ARG A 146 4.82 10.01 -0.90
CA ARG A 146 4.20 9.58 -2.17
C ARG A 146 4.56 10.54 -3.30
N GLY A 147 4.54 11.85 -3.02
CA GLY A 147 4.96 12.90 -3.96
C GLY A 147 6.44 12.77 -4.34
N GLU A 148 7.34 12.76 -3.36
CA GLU A 148 8.79 12.60 -3.58
C GLU A 148 9.11 11.37 -4.43
N GLN A 149 8.46 10.24 -4.15
CA GLN A 149 8.69 9.02 -4.88
C GLN A 149 8.10 9.02 -6.29
N THR A 150 7.04 9.78 -6.52
CA THR A 150 6.51 9.98 -7.88
C THR A 150 7.53 10.73 -8.71
N VAL A 151 8.10 11.81 -8.15
CA VAL A 151 9.14 12.60 -8.82
C VAL A 151 10.39 11.75 -9.08
N LEU A 152 10.85 10.99 -8.08
CA LEU A 152 12.00 10.09 -8.25
C LEU A 152 11.74 9.00 -9.30
N ALA A 153 10.52 8.44 -9.34
CA ALA A 153 10.15 7.47 -10.36
C ALA A 153 10.14 8.11 -11.76
N GLN A 154 9.59 9.32 -11.87
CA GLN A 154 9.57 10.10 -13.09
C GLN A 154 10.98 10.38 -13.62
N GLU A 155 11.89 10.85 -12.76
CA GLU A 155 13.30 11.05 -13.14
C GLU A 155 13.96 9.75 -13.62
N ARG A 156 13.69 8.63 -12.96
CA ARG A 156 14.22 7.32 -13.38
C ARG A 156 13.77 6.95 -14.79
N TYR A 157 12.51 7.22 -15.12
CA TYR A 157 11.97 6.95 -16.45
C TYR A 157 12.62 7.86 -17.51
N LEU A 158 12.79 9.15 -17.22
CA LEU A 158 13.45 10.10 -18.13
C LEU A 158 14.93 9.76 -18.41
N ARG A 159 15.63 9.13 -17.47
CA ARG A 159 17.03 8.67 -17.64
C ARG A 159 17.16 7.42 -18.52
N THR A 160 16.06 6.77 -18.88
CA THR A 160 16.09 5.60 -19.77
C THR A 160 16.52 6.02 -21.18
N GLY A 161 17.20 5.12 -21.91
CA GLY A 161 17.63 5.38 -23.29
C GLY A 161 16.48 5.74 -24.23
N GLU A 162 16.80 6.40 -25.34
CA GLU A 162 15.80 6.78 -26.36
C GLU A 162 15.14 5.54 -26.98
N GLY A 163 13.80 5.57 -27.11
CA GLY A 163 12.99 4.44 -27.59
C GLY A 163 12.34 3.58 -26.49
N ALA A 164 12.47 3.94 -25.21
CA ALA A 164 11.78 3.27 -24.12
C ALA A 164 10.33 3.79 -23.96
N PRO A 165 9.31 2.93 -24.00
CA PRO A 165 7.90 3.36 -23.97
C PRO A 165 7.52 4.10 -22.68
N LEU A 166 8.25 3.85 -21.58
CA LEU A 166 8.02 4.54 -20.30
C LEU A 166 8.48 5.99 -20.31
N LYS A 167 9.48 6.31 -21.13
CA LYS A 167 9.97 7.68 -21.30
C LYS A 167 8.92 8.50 -22.05
N ASP A 168 8.41 7.97 -23.15
CA ASP A 168 7.36 8.59 -23.96
C ASP A 168 6.10 8.87 -23.13
N VAL A 169 5.64 7.88 -22.35
CA VAL A 169 4.48 8.03 -21.45
C VAL A 169 4.70 9.17 -20.45
N VAL A 170 5.91 9.28 -19.88
CA VAL A 170 6.20 10.33 -18.90
C VAL A 170 6.28 11.71 -19.55
N GLU A 171 6.85 11.82 -20.74
CA GLU A 171 6.89 13.06 -21.51
C GLU A 171 5.47 13.52 -21.87
N ASP A 172 4.60 12.60 -22.31
CA ASP A 172 3.17 12.87 -22.55
C ASP A 172 2.47 13.40 -21.29
N PHE A 173 2.72 12.79 -20.12
CA PHE A 173 2.19 13.28 -18.84
C PHE A 173 2.70 14.68 -18.48
N CYS A 174 3.97 15.00 -18.79
CA CYS A 174 4.53 16.33 -18.55
C CYS A 174 3.87 17.38 -19.45
N HIS A 175 3.62 17.04 -20.72
CA HIS A 175 2.95 17.91 -21.67
C HIS A 175 1.45 18.12 -21.38
N ALA A 176 0.79 17.12 -20.78
CA ALA A 176 -0.62 17.18 -20.40
C ALA A 176 -0.90 17.94 -19.09
N SER A 177 0.14 18.25 -18.30
CA SER A 177 -0.02 19.00 -17.06
C SER A 177 -0.23 20.48 -17.38
N PRO A 178 -1.37 21.11 -17.03
CA PRO A 178 -1.56 22.54 -17.25
C PRO A 178 -0.50 23.31 -16.45
N GLN A 179 0.27 24.16 -17.13
CA GLN A 179 1.18 25.10 -16.49
C GLN A 179 0.33 26.14 -15.72
N ASN A 180 0.06 25.83 -14.46
CA ASN A 180 -0.52 26.75 -13.47
C ASN A 180 0.57 27.14 -12.46
#